data_AF-A0A4U1L8A2-F1
#
_entry.id   AF-A0A4U1L8A2-F1
#
_cell.length_a   1.000
_cell.length_b   1.000
_cell.length_c   1.000
_cell.angle_alpha   90.00
_cell.angle_beta   90.00
_cell.angle_gamma   90.00
#
_symmetry.space_group_name_H-M   'P 1'
#
loop_
_entity.id
_entity.type
_entity.pdbx_description
1 polymer ?
#
loop_
_entity_poly.entity_id
_entity_poly.type
_entity_poly.pdbx_seq_one_letter_code
_entity_poly.pdbx_strand_id
1 'polypeptide(L)'
;MPASDPRRIRWRGALDRAEHRVRFALGGIAIGVVAGLAIIAACNSIWALANGMGLGALWDDTSPAQAALAGAPYAMLGIVGIRTPRAWQVAAVLTAAFWGYYLYAILRPYDGVGANIGLGILMLASPVIIVAAALLTAAIDRVRQPPA
;
A
#
# COMPACT_ATOMS: atom_id res chain seq x y z
N MET A 1 30.25 -43.82 -3.10
CA MET A 1 29.47 -42.57 -3.22
C MET A 1 28.92 -42.23 -1.84
N PRO A 2 29.31 -41.12 -1.20
CA PRO A 2 28.77 -40.77 0.12
C PRO A 2 27.29 -40.40 -0.01
N ALA A 3 26.44 -41.06 0.76
CA ALA A 3 25.01 -40.79 0.82
C ALA A 3 24.77 -39.33 1.27
N SER A 4 24.03 -38.56 0.49
CA SER A 4 23.68 -37.18 0.83
C SER A 4 22.83 -37.15 2.10
N ASP A 5 23.32 -36.46 3.14
CA ASP A 5 22.63 -36.29 4.42
C ASP A 5 21.23 -35.64 4.21
N PRO A 6 20.13 -36.33 4.55
CA PRO A 6 18.77 -35.82 4.41
C PRO A 6 18.54 -34.49 5.15
N ARG A 7 19.29 -34.25 6.23
CA ARG A 7 19.21 -33.00 7.00
C ARG A 7 19.68 -31.83 6.15
N ARG A 8 20.77 -31.99 5.38
CA ARG A 8 21.28 -30.94 4.50
C ARG A 8 20.28 -30.55 3.41
N ILE A 9 19.53 -31.51 2.86
CA ILE A 9 18.48 -31.25 1.86
C ILE A 9 17.33 -30.44 2.47
N ARG A 10 16.89 -30.81 3.68
CA ARG A 10 15.82 -30.10 4.39
C ARG A 10 16.18 -28.64 4.72
N TRP A 11 17.42 -28.39 5.15
CA TRP A 11 17.90 -27.04 5.48
C TRP A 11 17.99 -26.14 4.24
N ARG A 12 18.52 -26.65 3.12
CA ARG A 12 18.59 -25.88 1.87
C ARG A 12 17.22 -25.43 1.40
N GLY A 13 16.24 -26.35 1.35
CA GLY A 13 14.88 -26.00 0.96
C GLY A 13 14.19 -25.01 1.91
N ALA A 14 14.56 -24.99 3.19
CA ALA A 14 14.05 -23.99 4.13
C ALA A 14 14.64 -22.60 3.86
N LEU A 15 15.94 -22.51 3.57
CA LEU A 15 16.62 -21.27 3.22
C LEU A 15 16.09 -20.67 1.92
N ASP A 16 15.91 -21.48 0.87
CA ASP A 16 15.40 -21.02 -0.43
C ASP A 16 13.99 -20.41 -0.29
N ARG A 17 13.13 -21.03 0.54
CA ARG A 17 11.79 -20.48 0.85
C ARG A 17 11.86 -19.18 1.63
N ALA A 18 12.81 -19.05 2.56
CA ALA A 18 13.00 -17.84 3.35
C ALA A 18 13.48 -16.69 2.46
N GLU A 19 14.48 -16.93 1.61
CA GLU A 19 14.98 -15.96 0.66
C GLU A 19 13.89 -15.47 -0.30
N HIS A 20 13.09 -16.39 -0.85
CA HIS A 20 11.98 -16.03 -1.72
C HIS A 20 10.91 -15.19 -1.00
N ARG A 21 10.66 -15.43 0.30
CA ARG A 21 9.74 -14.60 1.11
C ARG A 21 10.30 -13.21 1.34
N VAL A 22 11.57 -13.10 1.69
CA VAL A 22 12.27 -11.83 1.92
C VAL A 22 12.25 -10.98 0.65
N ARG A 23 12.64 -11.55 -0.50
CA ARG A 23 12.63 -10.86 -1.79
C ARG A 23 11.23 -10.32 -2.13
N PHE A 24 10.19 -11.11 -1.88
CA PHE A 24 8.82 -10.68 -2.14
C PHE A 24 8.37 -9.55 -1.19
N ALA A 25 8.71 -9.64 0.10
CA ALA A 25 8.43 -8.59 1.07
C ALA A 25 9.12 -7.26 0.69
N LEU A 26 10.41 -7.32 0.32
CA LEU A 26 11.15 -6.15 -0.16
C LEU A 26 10.52 -5.57 -1.42
N GLY A 27 10.07 -6.41 -2.35
CA GLY A 27 9.35 -5.97 -3.55
C GLY A 27 8.08 -5.19 -3.20
N GLY A 28 7.26 -5.67 -2.26
CA GLY A 28 6.06 -4.95 -1.85
C GLY A 28 6.35 -3.66 -1.07
N ILE A 29 7.42 -3.63 -0.26
CA ILE A 29 7.89 -2.39 0.38
C ILE A 29 8.30 -1.37 -0.67
N ALA A 30 9.09 -1.78 -1.67
CA ALA A 30 9.50 -0.89 -2.76
C ALA A 30 8.30 -0.34 -3.54
N ILE A 31 7.32 -1.19 -3.87
CA ILE A 31 6.07 -0.75 -4.49
C ILE A 31 5.33 0.22 -3.59
N GLY A 32 5.25 -0.04 -2.28
CA GLY A 32 4.62 0.86 -1.31
C GLY A 32 5.28 2.24 -1.27
N VAL A 33 6.61 2.30 -1.23
CA VAL A 33 7.35 3.58 -1.27
C VAL A 33 7.04 4.34 -2.55
N VAL A 34 7.12 3.69 -3.71
CA VAL A 34 6.86 4.33 -5.00
C VAL A 34 5.41 4.81 -5.11
N ALA A 35 4.45 3.95 -4.75
CA ALA A 35 3.03 4.29 -4.78
C ALA A 35 2.71 5.44 -3.82
N GLY A 36 3.24 5.39 -2.59
CA GLY A 36 3.04 6.41 -1.59
C GLY A 36 3.56 7.78 -2.05
N LEU A 37 4.82 7.83 -2.52
CA LEU A 37 5.40 9.05 -3.06
C LEU A 37 4.63 9.58 -4.27
N ALA A 38 4.22 8.70 -5.19
CA ALA A 38 3.47 9.10 -6.38
C ALA A 38 2.10 9.70 -6.03
N ILE A 39 1.39 9.11 -5.07
CA ILE A 39 0.08 9.61 -4.61
C ILE A 39 0.22 10.97 -3.96
N ILE A 40 1.17 11.14 -3.02
CA ILE A 40 1.36 12.42 -2.34
C ILE A 40 1.87 13.49 -3.30
N ALA A 41 2.78 13.15 -4.20
CA ALA A 41 3.22 14.07 -5.24
C ALA A 41 2.04 14.54 -6.10
N ALA A 42 1.13 13.64 -6.49
CA ALA A 42 -0.06 14.00 -7.26
C ALA A 42 -1.02 14.89 -6.44
N CYS A 43 -1.36 14.51 -5.21
CA CYS A 43 -2.24 15.30 -4.34
C CYS A 43 -1.69 16.71 -4.09
N ASN A 44 -0.41 16.82 -3.72
CA ASN A 44 0.25 18.09 -3.49
C ASN A 44 0.30 18.93 -4.77
N SER A 45 0.65 18.33 -5.90
CA SER A 45 0.70 19.07 -7.17
C SER A 45 -0.67 19.62 -7.58
N ILE A 46 -1.73 18.81 -7.45
CA ILE A 46 -3.08 19.25 -7.80
C ILE A 46 -3.55 20.37 -6.88
N TRP A 47 -3.34 20.24 -5.56
CA TRP A 47 -3.74 21.28 -4.61
C TRP A 47 -2.94 22.57 -4.80
N ALA A 48 -1.64 22.48 -5.07
CA ALA A 48 -0.79 23.64 -5.36
C ALA A 48 -1.29 24.39 -6.61
N LEU A 49 -1.55 23.66 -7.69
CA LEU A 49 -2.08 24.24 -8.94
C LEU A 49 -3.46 24.86 -8.74
N ALA A 50 -4.35 24.20 -8.01
CA ALA A 50 -5.70 24.70 -7.74
C ALA A 50 -5.71 26.02 -6.93
N ASN A 51 -4.66 26.28 -6.15
CA ASN A 51 -4.53 27.46 -5.29
C ASN A 51 -3.47 28.46 -5.79
N GLY A 52 -2.92 28.27 -7.01
CA GLY A 52 -1.94 29.19 -7.59
C GLY A 52 -0.59 29.24 -6.85
N MET A 53 -0.20 28.18 -6.15
CA MET A 53 1.08 28.09 -5.44
C MET A 53 2.12 27.32 -6.25
N GLY A 54 3.40 27.48 -5.88
CA GLY A 54 4.48 26.65 -6.43
C GLY A 54 4.36 25.19 -6.00
N LEU A 55 4.74 24.25 -6.88
CA LEU A 55 4.62 22.80 -6.66
C LEU A 55 5.38 22.29 -5.41
N GLY A 56 6.42 23.00 -5.00
CA GLY A 56 7.21 22.69 -3.80
C GLY A 56 6.57 23.15 -2.49
N ALA A 57 5.56 24.03 -2.53
CA ALA A 57 5.06 24.73 -1.35
C ALA A 57 4.40 23.81 -0.30
N LEU A 58 3.97 22.62 -0.72
CA LEU A 58 3.27 21.65 0.14
C LEU A 58 4.13 20.47 0.57
N TRP A 59 5.40 20.44 0.16
CA TRP A 59 6.34 19.43 0.61
C TRP A 59 6.90 19.85 1.97
N ASP A 60 6.18 19.48 3.03
CA ASP A 60 6.51 19.75 4.42
C ASP A 60 6.90 18.48 5.20
N ASP A 61 7.14 18.65 6.50
CA ASP A 61 7.51 17.56 7.42
C ASP A 61 6.43 16.47 7.55
N THR A 62 5.19 16.74 7.12
CA THR A 62 4.10 15.75 7.15
C THR A 62 4.06 14.90 5.89
N SER A 63 4.63 15.36 4.78
CA SER A 63 4.62 14.67 3.49
C SER A 63 5.19 13.25 3.53
N PRO A 64 6.30 12.96 4.25
CA PRO A 64 6.79 11.58 4.40
C PRO A 64 5.80 10.67 5.13
N ALA A 65 5.13 11.16 6.17
CA ALA A 65 4.13 10.39 6.91
C ALA A 65 2.90 10.09 6.06
N GLN A 66 2.44 11.07 5.27
CA GLN A 66 1.37 10.87 4.30
C GLN A 66 1.75 9.84 3.22
N ALA A 67 2.98 9.88 2.72
CA ALA A 67 3.47 8.93 1.72
C ALA A 67 3.57 7.53 2.31
N ALA A 68 4.06 7.40 3.54
CA ALA A 68 4.06 6.13 4.26
C ALA A 68 2.65 5.59 4.45
N LEU A 69 1.68 6.44 4.81
CA LEU A 69 0.28 6.04 4.98
C LEU A 69 -0.35 5.56 3.67
N ALA A 70 -0.12 6.29 2.57
CA ALA A 70 -0.58 5.93 1.22
C ALA A 70 0.05 4.62 0.71
N GLY A 71 1.33 4.42 1.01
CA GLY A 71 2.12 3.26 0.58
C GLY A 71 1.94 2.01 1.45
N ALA A 72 1.48 2.15 2.69
CA ALA A 72 1.39 1.08 3.68
C ALA A 72 0.64 -0.17 3.19
N PRO A 73 -0.51 -0.08 2.48
CA PRO A 73 -1.22 -1.27 2.04
C PRO A 73 -0.38 -2.19 1.16
N TYR A 74 0.40 -1.62 0.24
CA TYR A 74 1.24 -2.39 -0.69
C TYR A 74 2.42 -3.05 0.03
N ALA A 75 3.04 -2.33 0.97
CA ALA A 75 4.07 -2.89 1.82
C ALA A 75 3.54 -4.08 2.63
N MET A 76 2.35 -3.94 3.23
CA MET A 76 1.70 -5.02 3.98
C MET A 76 1.36 -6.22 3.11
N LEU A 77 0.83 -6.03 1.89
CA LEU A 77 0.59 -7.13 0.94
C LEU A 77 1.88 -7.88 0.57
N GLY A 78 2.98 -7.15 0.39
CA GLY A 78 4.31 -7.73 0.20
C GLY A 78 4.76 -8.57 1.39
N ILE A 79 4.70 -8.00 2.60
CA ILE A 79 5.12 -8.65 3.84
C ILE A 79 4.31 -9.93 4.10
N VAL A 80 3.00 -9.90 3.85
CA VAL A 80 2.10 -11.06 3.99
C VAL A 80 2.35 -12.10 2.89
N GLY A 81 3.01 -11.73 1.78
CA GLY A 81 3.30 -12.64 0.69
C GLY A 81 2.13 -12.85 -0.28
N ILE A 82 1.27 -11.84 -0.45
CA ILE A 82 0.11 -11.91 -1.34
C ILE A 82 0.55 -11.82 -2.81
N ARG A 83 0.40 -12.91 -3.56
CA ARG A 83 0.80 -13.01 -4.98
C ARG A 83 -0.32 -12.78 -5.98
N THR A 84 -1.56 -12.74 -5.52
CA THR A 84 -2.73 -12.67 -6.40
C THR A 84 -2.88 -11.27 -7.01
N PRO A 85 -2.79 -11.09 -8.34
CA PRO A 85 -2.83 -9.77 -8.96
C PRO A 85 -4.11 -8.97 -8.63
N ARG A 86 -5.26 -9.66 -8.51
CA ARG A 86 -6.54 -9.04 -8.15
C ARG A 86 -6.51 -8.34 -6.79
N ALA A 87 -5.80 -8.90 -5.80
CA ALA A 87 -5.65 -8.27 -4.49
C ALA A 87 -4.88 -6.94 -4.58
N TRP A 88 -3.83 -6.88 -5.41
CA TRP A 88 -3.08 -5.66 -5.69
C TRP A 88 -3.92 -4.62 -6.42
N GLN A 89 -4.74 -5.05 -7.39
CA GLN A 89 -5.69 -4.17 -8.09
C GLN A 89 -6.72 -3.57 -7.13
N VAL A 90 -7.31 -4.38 -6.25
CA VAL A 90 -8.25 -3.89 -5.22
C VAL A 90 -7.57 -2.87 -4.31
N ALA A 91 -6.34 -3.14 -3.88
CA ALA A 91 -5.57 -2.18 -3.09
C ALA A 91 -5.36 -0.86 -3.84
N ALA A 92 -5.01 -0.93 -5.13
CA ALA A 92 -4.84 0.26 -5.97
C ALA A 92 -6.12 1.09 -6.13
N VAL A 93 -7.23 0.43 -6.46
CA VAL A 93 -8.54 1.09 -6.64
C VAL A 93 -9.01 1.76 -5.36
N LEU A 94 -8.93 1.07 -4.21
CA LEU A 94 -9.36 1.64 -2.94
C LEU A 94 -8.43 2.77 -2.50
N THR A 95 -7.12 2.63 -2.69
CA THR A 95 -6.16 3.71 -2.41
C THR A 95 -6.51 4.96 -3.23
N ALA A 96 -6.74 4.80 -4.54
CA ALA A 96 -7.16 5.91 -5.39
C ALA A 96 -8.49 6.51 -4.94
N ALA A 97 -9.45 5.71 -4.51
CA ALA A 97 -10.75 6.19 -4.00
C ALA A 97 -10.60 7.01 -2.71
N PHE A 98 -9.85 6.52 -1.71
CA PHE A 98 -9.63 7.23 -0.45
C PHE A 98 -8.86 8.53 -0.65
N TRP A 99 -7.74 8.49 -1.38
CA TRP A 99 -6.92 9.68 -1.63
C TRP A 99 -7.58 10.66 -2.62
N GLY A 100 -8.37 10.16 -3.56
CA GLY A 100 -9.21 10.99 -4.44
C GLY A 100 -10.32 11.69 -3.65
N TYR A 101 -10.97 10.99 -2.71
CA TYR A 101 -11.94 11.59 -1.80
C TYR A 101 -11.30 12.62 -0.88
N TYR A 102 -10.11 12.33 -0.33
CA TYR A 102 -9.33 13.28 0.44
C TYR A 102 -9.05 14.55 -0.37
N LEU A 103 -8.52 14.40 -1.59
CA LEU A 103 -8.23 15.51 -2.48
C LEU A 103 -9.48 16.35 -2.79
N TYR A 104 -10.59 15.69 -3.13
CA TYR A 104 -11.87 16.36 -3.33
C TYR A 104 -12.32 17.14 -2.09
N ALA A 105 -12.19 16.54 -0.91
CA ALA A 105 -12.61 17.16 0.36
C ALA A 105 -11.75 18.37 0.75
N ILE A 106 -10.47 18.42 0.37
CA ILE A 106 -9.58 19.57 0.65
C ILE A 106 -9.60 20.65 -0.43
N LEU A 107 -10.10 20.34 -1.63
CA LEU A 107 -10.25 21.30 -2.74
C LEU A 107 -11.56 22.08 -2.68
N ARG A 108 -12.60 21.50 -2.09
CA ARG A 108 -13.88 22.19 -1.94
C ARG A 108 -13.80 23.26 -0.83
N PRO A 109 -14.56 24.37 -0.93
CA PRO A 109 -14.73 25.31 0.16
C PRO A 109 -15.12 24.56 1.44
N TYR A 110 -14.41 24.85 2.53
CA TYR A 110 -14.72 24.24 3.81
C TYR A 110 -15.80 25.07 4.50
N ASP A 111 -17.03 24.56 4.51
CA ASP A 111 -18.20 25.25 5.05
C ASP A 111 -18.28 25.20 6.59
N GLY A 112 -17.33 24.53 7.25
CA GLY A 112 -17.27 24.35 8.70
C GLY A 112 -16.29 25.27 9.40
N VAL A 113 -16.35 25.31 10.74
CA VAL A 113 -15.32 25.93 11.58
C VAL A 113 -14.40 24.83 12.11
N GLY A 114 -13.13 24.79 11.68
CA GLY A 114 -12.10 23.88 12.23
C GLY A 114 -11.55 22.81 11.28
N ALA A 115 -10.80 21.85 11.82
CA ALA A 115 -10.24 20.74 11.06
C ALA A 115 -11.29 19.64 10.85
N ASN A 116 -11.32 19.02 9.66
CA ASN A 116 -12.17 17.85 9.41
C ASN A 116 -11.60 16.59 10.09
N ILE A 117 -11.86 16.45 11.40
CA ILE A 117 -11.42 15.30 12.21
C ILE A 117 -11.88 13.97 11.59
N GLY A 118 -13.11 13.94 11.05
CA GLY A 118 -13.66 12.76 10.39
C GLY A 118 -12.82 12.31 9.20
N LEU A 119 -12.36 13.25 8.37
CA LEU A 119 -11.45 12.95 7.26
C LEU A 119 -10.11 12.42 7.74
N GLY A 120 -9.53 13.03 8.78
CA GLY A 120 -8.28 12.56 9.39
C GLY A 120 -8.37 11.12 9.89
N ILE A 121 -9.43 10.79 10.64
CA ILE A 121 -9.70 9.43 11.13
C ILE A 121 -9.90 8.45 9.98
N LEU A 122 -10.67 8.85 8.96
CA LEU A 122 -10.91 8.03 7.77
C LEU A 122 -9.60 7.68 7.06
N MET A 123 -8.73 8.68 6.87
CA MET A 123 -7.43 8.48 6.21
C MET A 123 -6.49 7.60 7.04
N LEU A 124 -6.47 7.77 8.37
CA LEU A 124 -5.70 6.89 9.27
C LEU A 124 -6.19 5.44 9.27
N ALA A 125 -7.50 5.23 9.17
CA ALA A 125 -8.09 3.89 9.09
C ALA A 125 -7.97 3.27 7.69
N SER A 126 -7.79 4.09 6.65
CA SER A 126 -7.82 3.63 5.25
C SER A 126 -6.84 2.49 4.94
N PRO A 127 -5.59 2.43 5.46
CA PRO A 127 -4.70 1.34 5.11
C PRO A 127 -5.21 -0.02 5.60
N VAL A 128 -5.83 -0.04 6.79
CA VAL A 128 -6.40 -1.27 7.36
C VAL A 128 -7.57 -1.76 6.50
N ILE A 129 -8.46 -0.85 6.09
CA ILE A 129 -9.61 -1.16 5.24
C ILE A 129 -9.14 -1.69 3.88
N ILE A 130 -8.15 -1.03 3.26
CA ILE A 130 -7.58 -1.42 1.97
C ILE A 130 -6.95 -2.81 2.05
N VAL A 131 -6.13 -3.07 3.07
CA VAL A 131 -5.49 -4.38 3.28
C VAL A 131 -6.53 -5.46 3.53
N ALA A 132 -7.53 -5.21 4.37
CA ALA A 132 -8.59 -6.18 4.64
C ALA A 132 -9.34 -6.58 3.36
N ALA A 133 -9.73 -5.61 2.53
CA ALA A 133 -10.41 -5.86 1.25
C ALA A 133 -9.54 -6.65 0.25
N ALA A 134 -8.25 -6.31 0.16
CA ALA A 134 -7.30 -7.00 -0.69
C ALA A 134 -7.06 -8.46 -0.21
N LEU A 135 -6.95 -8.68 1.10
CA LEU A 135 -6.80 -10.01 1.68
C LEU A 135 -8.05 -10.87 1.48
N LEU A 136 -9.25 -10.30 1.64
CA LEU A 136 -10.51 -10.99 1.36
C LEU A 136 -10.57 -11.41 -0.12
N THR A 137 -10.16 -10.53 -1.03
CA THR A 137 -10.09 -10.85 -2.47
C THR A 137 -9.11 -12.00 -2.74
N ALA A 138 -7.92 -11.96 -2.14
CA ALA A 138 -6.96 -13.05 -2.24
C ALA A 138 -7.51 -14.38 -1.68
N ALA A 139 -8.28 -14.33 -0.59
CA ALA A 139 -8.92 -15.51 -0.01
C ALA A 139 -9.99 -16.10 -0.95
N ILE A 140 -10.81 -15.25 -1.57
CA ILE A 140 -11.82 -15.68 -2.55
C ILE A 140 -11.17 -16.33 -3.77
N ASP A 141 -10.07 -15.76 -4.28
CA ASP A 141 -9.37 -16.33 -5.43
C ASP A 141 -8.73 -17.69 -5.12
N ARG A 142 -8.22 -17.89 -3.90
CA ARG A 142 -7.69 -19.20 -3.46
C ARG A 142 -8.77 -20.28 -3.45
N VAL A 143 -10.00 -19.95 -3.08
CA VAL A 143 -11.13 -20.90 -3.11
C VAL A 143 -11.50 -21.26 -4.55
N ARG A 144 -11.40 -20.31 -5.48
CA ARG A 144 -11.74 -20.50 -6.91
C ARG A 144 -10.69 -21.30 -7.69
N GLN A 145 -9.44 -21.31 -7.23
CA GLN A 145 -8.34 -22.04 -7.85
C GLN A 145 -7.81 -23.10 -6.86
N PRO A 146 -8.52 -24.24 -6.69
CA PRO A 146 -8.01 -25.31 -5.84
C PRO A 146 -6.64 -25.78 -6.33
N PRO A 147 -5.73 -26.18 -5.42
CA PRO A 147 -4.41 -26.67 -5.81
C PRO A 147 -4.55 -27.88 -6.74
N ALA A 148 -3.88 -27.80 -7.90
CA ALA A 148 -3.75 -28.89 -8.85
C ALA A 148 -2.92 -30.05 -8.28
#